data_AF-A0A4S1WF56-F1
#
_entry.id   AF-A0A4S1WF56-F1
#
_cell.length_a   1.000
_cell.length_b   1.000
_cell.length_c   1.000
_cell.angle_alpha   90.00
_cell.angle_beta   90.00
_cell.angle_gamma   90.00
#
_symmetry.space_group_name_H-M   'P 1'
#
loop_
_entity.id
_entity.type
_entity.pdbx_description
1 polymer ?
#
loop_
_entity_poly.entity_id
_entity_poly.type
_entity_poly.pdbx_seq_one_letter_code
_entity_poly.pdbx_strand_id
1 'polypeptide(L)' 'MTMLSLRLSRALAQGRAVPERPDDRAALLATLLRKRAAAYNAGAHELEALLRDQIRWALPIEREG' A
#
# COMPACT_ATOMS: atom_id res chain seq x y z
N MET A 1 -13.49 15.93 19.92
CA MET A 1 -12.70 15.18 18.91
C MET A 1 -13.57 14.98 17.68
N THR A 2 -13.11 15.39 16.50
CA THR A 2 -13.92 15.38 15.26
C THR A 2 -14.09 13.96 14.72
N MET A 3 -15.25 13.66 14.11
CA MET A 3 -15.58 12.33 13.57
C MET A 3 -14.57 11.82 12.52
N LEU A 4 -13.89 12.75 11.82
CA LEU A 4 -12.83 12.46 10.86
C LEU A 4 -11.60 11.78 11.52
N SER A 5 -11.22 12.25 12.71
CA SER A 5 -10.08 11.70 13.47
C SER A 5 -10.33 10.25 13.89
N LEU A 6 -11.56 9.91 14.26
CA LEU A 6 -11.94 8.54 14.63
C LEU A 6 -11.92 7.59 13.43
N ARG A 7 -12.36 8.05 12.25
CA ARG A 7 -12.30 7.26 11.02
C ARG A 7 -10.87 6.99 10.58
N LEU A 8 -10.00 8.00 10.66
CA LEU A 8 -8.58 7.87 10.34
C LEU A 8 -7.88 6.91 11.32
N SER A 9 -8.07 7.08 12.62
CA SER A 9 -7.51 6.19 13.65
C SER A 9 -8.01 4.75 13.50
N ARG A 10 -9.28 4.56 13.12
CA ARG A 10 -9.85 3.22 12.89
C ARG A 10 -9.32 2.58 11.62
N ALA A 11 -9.14 3.34 10.54
CA ALA A 11 -8.51 2.85 9.32
C ALA A 11 -7.04 2.48 9.56
N LEU A 12 -6.31 3.26 10.37
CA LEU A 12 -4.94 2.96 10.77
C LEU A 12 -4.86 1.73 11.69
N ALA A 13 -5.81 1.57 12.63
CA ALA A 13 -5.89 0.39 13.49
C ALA A 13 -6.22 -0.88 12.69
N GLN A 14 -7.11 -0.79 11.69
CA GLN A 14 -7.37 -1.90 10.76
C GLN A 14 -6.16 -2.21 9.87
N GLY A 15 -5.37 -1.20 9.48
CA GLY A 15 -4.10 -1.39 8.78
C GLY A 15 -2.99 -2.02 9.64
N ARG A 16 -3.13 -2.01 10.97
CA ARG A 16 -2.22 -2.63 11.96
C ARG A 16 -2.68 -4.00 12.46
N ALA A 17 -3.89 -4.45 12.12
CA ALA A 17 -4.23 -5.87 12.27
C ALA A 17 -3.19 -6.63 11.45
N VAL A 18 -2.42 -7.51 12.12
CA VAL A 18 -1.22 -8.17 11.57
C VAL A 18 -1.52 -8.57 10.12
N PRO A 19 -0.97 -7.84 9.14
CA PRO A 19 -1.18 -8.23 7.76
C PRO A 19 -0.53 -9.60 7.65
N GLU A 20 -1.33 -10.58 7.26
CA GLU A 20 -0.84 -11.90 6.89
C GLU A 20 0.39 -11.68 6.01
N ARG A 21 1.54 -12.16 6.49
CA ARG A 21 2.81 -11.89 5.82
C ARG A 21 2.65 -12.47 4.41
N PRO A 22 2.90 -11.69 3.34
CA PRO A 22 2.69 -12.20 1.99
C PRO A 22 3.52 -13.47 1.82
N ASP A 23 2.86 -14.55 1.41
CA ASP A 23 3.49 -15.88 1.27
C ASP A 23 4.61 -15.86 0.22
N ASP A 24 4.45 -15.02 -0.80
CA ASP A 24 5.42 -14.82 -1.86
C ASP A 24 5.46 -13.36 -2.38
N ARG A 25 6.43 -13.10 -3.27
CA ARG A 25 6.63 -11.77 -3.87
C ARG A 25 5.44 -11.35 -4.74
N ALA A 26 4.77 -12.29 -5.41
CA ALA A 26 3.62 -11.97 -6.26
C ALA A 26 2.43 -11.51 -5.41
N ALA A 27 2.19 -12.15 -4.27
CA ALA A 27 1.18 -11.77 -3.27
C ALA A 27 1.47 -10.38 -2.68
N LEU A 28 2.75 -10.08 -2.40
CA LEU A 28 3.17 -8.74 -1.97
C LEU A 28 2.89 -7.70 -3.05
N LEU A 29 3.28 -7.96 -4.30
CA LEU A 29 3.07 -7.04 -5.42
C LEU A 29 1.58 -6.76 -5.66
N ALA A 30 0.76 -7.81 -5.67
CA ALA A 30 -0.69 -7.69 -5.81
C ALA A 30 -1.29 -6.81 -4.70
N THR A 31 -0.79 -6.97 -3.46
CA THR A 31 -1.23 -6.15 -2.32
C THR A 31 -0.84 -4.69 -2.48
N LEU A 32 0.40 -4.40 -2.90
CA LEU A 32 0.85 -3.04 -3.14
C LEU A 32 0.07 -2.36 -4.30
N LEU A 33 -0.21 -3.10 -5.37
CA LEU A 33 -1.02 -2.61 -6.50
C LEU A 33 -2.45 -2.25 -6.08
N ARG A 34 -3.10 -3.10 -5.28
CA ARG A 34 -4.44 -2.82 -4.73
C ARG A 34 -4.42 -1.57 -3.85
N LYS A 35 -3.41 -1.43 -2.98
CA LYS A 35 -3.25 -0.23 -2.14
C LYS A 35 -3.05 1.02 -2.98
N ARG A 36 -2.27 0.95 -4.07
CA ARG A 36 -2.06 2.08 -4.99
C ARG A 36 -3.36 2.52 -5.66
N ALA A 37 -4.15 1.55 -6.16
CA ALA A 37 -5.44 1.84 -6.75
C ALA A 37 -6.40 2.51 -5.76
N ALA A 38 -6.43 2.05 -4.50
CA ALA A 38 -7.22 2.68 -3.45
C ALA A 38 -6.73 4.11 -3.14
N ALA A 39 -5.42 4.34 -3.06
CA ALA A 39 -4.84 5.67 -2.84
C ALA A 39 -5.18 6.64 -3.98
N TYR A 40 -5.06 6.18 -5.23
CA TYR A 40 -5.45 6.95 -6.42
C TYR A 40 -6.93 7.34 -6.37
N ASN A 41 -7.81 6.37 -6.13
CA ASN A 41 -9.27 6.61 -6.06
C ASN A 41 -9.67 7.54 -4.90
N ALA A 42 -8.88 7.59 -3.82
CA ALA A 42 -9.09 8.48 -2.69
C ALA A 42 -8.47 9.88 -2.88
N GLY A 43 -7.77 10.14 -3.99
CA GLY A 43 -7.04 11.40 -4.22
C GLY A 43 -5.82 11.56 -3.30
N ALA A 44 -5.32 10.49 -2.69
CA ALA A 44 -4.20 10.51 -1.75
C ALA A 44 -2.85 10.47 -2.50
N HIS A 45 -2.53 11.57 -3.20
CA HIS A 45 -1.38 11.64 -4.13
C HIS A 45 -0.02 11.31 -3.49
N GLU A 46 0.26 11.77 -2.28
CA GLU A 46 1.52 11.47 -1.59
C GLU A 46 1.64 9.97 -1.26
N LEU A 47 0.54 9.35 -0.83
CA LEU A 47 0.49 7.92 -0.54
C LEU A 47 0.62 7.09 -1.83
N GLU A 48 -0.02 7.53 -2.92
CA GLU A 48 0.12 6.90 -4.23
C GLU A 48 1.57 6.92 -4.71
N ALA A 49 2.25 8.06 -4.60
CA ALA A 49 3.65 8.21 -5.00
C ALA A 49 4.58 7.28 -4.18
N LEU A 50 4.39 7.22 -2.86
CA LEU A 50 5.15 6.33 -1.98
C LEU A 50 4.93 4.85 -2.33
N LEU A 51 3.68 4.45 -2.61
CA LEU A 51 3.37 3.08 -3.02
C LEU A 51 3.96 2.74 -4.39
N ARG A 52 4.01 3.70 -5.32
CA ARG A 52 4.65 3.53 -6.62
C ARG A 52 6.14 3.26 -6.49
N ASP A 53 6.82 3.98 -5.61
CA ASP A 53 8.23 3.73 -5.33
C ASP A 53 8.43 2.35 -4.69
N GLN A 54 7.65 1.98 -3.67
CA GLN A 54 7.72 0.63 -3.08
C GLN A 54 7.52 -0.48 -4.11
N ILE A 55 6.58 -0.32 -5.05
CA ILE A 55 6.37 -1.27 -6.15
C ILE A 55 7.61 -1.35 -7.03
N ARG A 56 8.22 -0.20 -7.38
CA ARG A 56 9.44 -0.16 -8.19
C ARG A 56 10.60 -0.90 -7.52
N TRP A 57 10.73 -0.78 -6.20
CA TRP A 57 11.73 -1.51 -5.41
C TRP A 57 11.44 -3.02 -5.32
N ALA A 58 10.17 -3.43 -5.38
CA ALA A 58 9.77 -4.84 -5.30
C ALA A 58 9.90 -5.60 -6.63
N LEU A 59 9.84 -4.89 -7.77
CA LEU A 59 10.01 -5.48 -9.09
C LEU A 59 11.48 -5.86 -9.32
N PRO A 60 11.77 -7.07 -9.85
CA PRO A 60 13.11 -7.37 -10.29
C PRO A 60 13.47 -6.41 -11.42
N ILE A 61 14.55 -5.65 -11.25
CA ILE A 61 15.22 -5.04 -12.39
C ILE A 61 15.84 -6.21 -13.13
N GLU A 62 15.31 -6.57 -14.30
CA GLU A 62 16.08 -7.38 -15.24
C GLU A 62 17.31 -6.53 -15.60
N ARG A 63 18.41 -6.77 -14.89
CA ARG A 63 19.71 -6.31 -15.32
C ARG A 63 20.08 -7.26 -16.45
N GLU A 64 20.03 -6.74 -17.66
CA GLU A 64 20.47 -7.39 -18.89
C GLU A 64 21.70 -8.28 -18.61
N GLY A 65 21.56 -9.57 -18.93
CA GLY A 65 22.65 -10.54 -18.99
C GLY A 65 23.07 -10.74 -20.43
#